data_AF-A0A7V9I651-F1
#
_entry.id   AF-A0A7V9I651-F1
#
_cell.length_a   1.000
_cell.length_b   1.000
_cell.length_c   1.000
_cell.angle_alpha   90.00
_cell.angle_beta   90.00
_cell.angle_gamma   90.00
#
_symmetry.space_group_name_H-M   'P 1'
#
loop_
_entity.id
_entity.type
_entity.pdbx_description
1 polymer ?
#
loop_
_entity_poly.entity_id
_entity_poly.type
_entity_poly.pdbx_seq_one_letter_code
_entity_poly.pdbx_strand_id
1 'polypeptide(L)'
;FNEPVVAEAVAKFGEAMGASDPAARAEELARLGGFGRLRDFGVPEADLDEVAAAIAERAGAKANPRPASPVEIADLLRSIY
;
A
#
# COMPACT_ATOMS: atom_id res chain seq x y z
N PHE A 1 -4.38 1.87 -4.73
CA PHE A 1 -4.63 3.20 -4.10
C PHE A 1 -4.15 4.37 -4.96
N ASN A 2 -2.87 4.43 -5.35
CA ASN A 2 -2.29 5.61 -6.02
C ASN A 2 -2.61 5.73 -7.53
N GLU A 3 -2.92 4.64 -8.22
CA GLU A 3 -3.11 4.61 -9.68
C GLU A 3 -4.02 5.73 -10.25
N PRO A 4 -5.19 6.05 -9.66
CA PRO A 4 -6.04 7.10 -10.21
C PRO A 4 -5.44 8.51 -10.23
N VAL A 5 -4.37 8.75 -9.45
CA VAL A 5 -3.69 10.06 -9.36
C VAL A 5 -2.38 10.08 -10.16
N VAL A 6 -1.75 8.92 -10.35
CA VAL A 6 -0.42 8.80 -11.00
C VAL A 6 -0.37 7.66 -12.02
N ALA A 7 -1.42 7.53 -12.84
CA ALA A 7 -1.58 6.44 -13.81
C ALA A 7 -0.37 6.28 -14.75
N GLU A 8 0.18 7.39 -15.27
CA GLU A 8 1.33 7.35 -16.17
C GLU A 8 2.60 6.81 -15.48
N ALA A 9 2.85 7.21 -14.23
CA ALA A 9 3.99 6.72 -13.47
C ALA A 9 3.85 5.23 -13.14
N VAL A 10 2.62 4.77 -12.83
CA VAL A 10 2.30 3.35 -12.60
C VAL A 10 2.47 2.54 -13.89
N ALA A 11 2.06 3.07 -15.04
CA ALA A 11 2.25 2.42 -16.34
C ALA A 11 3.74 2.25 -16.68
N LYS A 12 4.54 3.32 -16.55
CA LYS A 12 6.00 3.28 -16.74
C LYS A 12 6.69 2.28 -15.81
N PHE A 13 6.21 2.17 -14.57
CA PHE A 13 6.71 1.17 -13.63
C PHE A 13 6.38 -0.26 -14.10
N GLY A 14 5.18 -0.49 -14.63
CA GLY A 14 4.79 -1.75 -15.28
C GLY A 14 5.69 -2.14 -16.44
N GLU A 15 5.94 -1.20 -17.36
CA GLU A 15 6.84 -1.39 -18.50
C GLU A 15 8.24 -1.82 -18.05
N ALA A 16 8.79 -1.15 -17.04
CA ALA A 16 10.10 -1.48 -16.48
C ALA A 16 10.15 -2.89 -15.86
N MET A 17 9.03 -3.39 -15.35
CA MET A 17 8.90 -4.77 -14.85
C MET A 17 8.50 -5.78 -15.94
N GLY A 18 8.25 -5.33 -17.17
CA GLY A 18 7.75 -6.17 -18.27
C GLY A 18 6.32 -6.67 -18.06
N ALA A 19 5.46 -5.90 -17.40
CA ALA A 19 4.10 -6.31 -17.05
C ALA A 19 3.03 -5.29 -17.49
N SER A 20 1.93 -5.80 -18.02
CA SER A 20 0.73 -5.01 -18.35
C SER A 20 -0.15 -4.71 -17.13
N ASP A 21 0.00 -5.49 -16.05
CA ASP A 21 -0.60 -5.23 -14.74
C ASP A 21 0.52 -4.98 -13.72
N PRO A 22 0.86 -3.71 -13.45
CA PRO A 22 1.95 -3.36 -12.54
C PRO A 22 1.69 -3.82 -11.10
N ALA A 23 0.43 -3.77 -10.64
CA ALA A 23 0.07 -4.12 -9.27
C ALA A 23 0.17 -5.64 -9.05
N ALA A 24 -0.37 -6.43 -9.97
CA ALA A 24 -0.27 -7.89 -9.91
C ALA A 24 1.19 -8.36 -9.98
N ARG A 25 2.01 -7.73 -10.83
CA ARG A 25 3.45 -8.06 -10.93
C ARG A 25 4.21 -7.72 -9.65
N ALA A 26 3.93 -6.57 -9.05
CA ALA A 26 4.54 -6.20 -7.77
C ALA A 26 4.18 -7.21 -6.66
N GLU A 27 2.93 -7.67 -6.61
CA GLU A 27 2.49 -8.69 -5.66
C GLU A 27 3.18 -10.04 -5.89
N GLU A 28 3.29 -10.49 -7.15
CA GLU A 28 4.01 -11.73 -7.50
C GLU A 28 5.46 -11.69 -7.02
N LEU A 29 6.17 -10.58 -7.29
CA LEU A 29 7.55 -10.40 -6.86
C LEU A 29 7.67 -10.35 -5.33
N ALA A 30 6.74 -9.69 -4.63
CA ALA A 30 6.74 -9.61 -3.17
C ALA A 30 6.54 -10.99 -2.51
N ARG A 31 5.69 -11.86 -3.08
CA ARG A 31 5.46 -13.22 -2.57
C ARG A 31 6.73 -14.08 -2.58
N LEU A 32 7.67 -13.84 -3.49
CA LEU A 32 8.98 -14.52 -3.48
C LEU A 32 9.80 -14.23 -2.22
N GLY A 33 9.53 -13.10 -1.55
CA GLY A 33 10.16 -12.70 -0.28
C GLY A 33 9.36 -13.02 0.98
N GLY A 34 8.28 -13.81 0.88
CA GLY A 34 7.44 -14.15 2.04
C GLY A 34 6.43 -13.06 2.44
N PHE A 35 6.02 -12.20 1.48
CA PHE A 35 4.95 -11.22 1.68
C PHE A 35 3.61 -11.91 2.00
N GLY A 36 2.86 -11.36 2.97
CA GLY A 36 1.60 -11.92 3.48
C GLY A 36 0.67 -10.85 4.05
N ARG A 37 -0.34 -11.28 4.82
CA ARG A 37 -1.32 -10.38 5.45
C ARG A 37 -0.79 -9.84 6.77
N LEU A 38 -1.30 -8.70 7.24
CA LEU A 38 -0.82 -8.10 8.50
C LEU A 38 -1.03 -9.03 9.70
N ARG A 39 -2.14 -9.76 9.75
CA ARG A 39 -2.42 -10.75 10.82
C ARG A 39 -1.39 -11.88 10.87
N ASP A 40 -0.79 -12.24 9.73
CA ASP A 40 0.21 -13.32 9.65
C ASP A 40 1.54 -12.91 10.32
N PHE A 41 1.73 -11.60 10.54
CA PHE A 41 2.89 -11.03 11.25
C PHE A 41 2.56 -10.57 12.67
N GLY A 42 1.39 -10.95 13.21
CA GLY A 42 1.01 -10.65 14.60
C GLY A 42 0.59 -9.19 14.84
N VAL A 43 0.20 -8.45 13.79
CA VAL A 43 -0.39 -7.12 13.95
C VAL A 43 -1.79 -7.27 14.54
N PRO A 44 -2.14 -6.61 15.67
CA PRO A 44 -3.49 -6.68 16.23
C PRO A 44 -4.51 -5.83 15.44
N GLU A 45 -5.68 -6.40 15.11
CA GLU A 45 -6.73 -5.67 14.39
C GLU A 45 -7.23 -4.43 15.13
N ALA A 46 -7.29 -4.52 16.46
CA ALA A 46 -7.73 -3.44 17.33
C ALA A 46 -6.81 -2.20 17.25
N ASP A 47 -5.56 -2.39 16.85
CA ASP A 47 -4.55 -1.34 16.80
C ASP A 47 -4.51 -0.63 15.43
N LEU A 48 -5.26 -1.10 14.42
CA LEU A 48 -5.16 -0.57 13.05
C LEU A 48 -5.51 0.91 12.96
N ASP A 49 -6.46 1.41 13.76
CA ASP A 49 -6.82 2.83 13.79
C ASP A 49 -5.70 3.68 14.39
N GLU A 50 -5.03 3.20 15.44
CA GLU A 50 -3.88 3.87 16.05
C GLU A 50 -2.68 3.88 15.08
N VAL A 51 -2.39 2.74 14.45
CA VAL A 51 -1.34 2.62 13.44
C VAL A 51 -1.61 3.57 12.26
N ALA A 52 -2.86 3.68 11.81
CA ALA A 52 -3.23 4.59 10.72
C ALA A 52 -2.99 6.06 11.09
N ALA A 53 -3.34 6.48 12.30
CA ALA A 53 -3.06 7.82 12.80
C ALA A 53 -1.54 8.09 12.84
N ALA A 54 -0.75 7.13 13.31
CA ALA A 54 0.72 7.25 13.30
C ALA A 54 1.30 7.33 11.88
N ILE A 55 0.77 6.56 10.93
CA ILE A 55 1.19 6.61 9.52
C ILE A 55 0.92 8.00 8.92
N ALA A 56 -0.26 8.58 9.17
CA ALA A 56 -0.65 9.89 8.63
C ALA A 56 0.36 11.01 8.98
N GLU A 57 1.04 10.89 10.13
CA GLU A 57 2.02 11.89 10.56
C GLU A 57 3.40 11.74 9.91
N ARG A 58 3.69 10.59 9.29
CA ARG A 58 4.99 10.31 8.67
C ARG A 58 5.20 11.19 7.44
N ALA A 59 6.42 11.73 7.29
CA ALA A 59 6.80 12.51 6.12
C ALA A 59 6.56 11.77 4.79
N GLY A 60 6.77 10.45 4.77
CA GLY A 60 6.48 9.62 3.59
C GLY A 60 5.00 9.58 3.21
N ALA A 61 4.09 9.51 4.19
CA ALA A 61 2.65 9.56 3.93
C ALA A 61 2.22 10.95 3.44
N LYS A 62 2.78 12.00 4.04
CA LYS A 62 2.55 13.40 3.64
C LYS A 62 3.05 13.71 2.22
N ALA A 63 4.09 13.00 1.78
CA ALA A 63 4.64 13.11 0.42
C ALA A 63 3.95 12.19 -0.61
N ASN A 64 2.99 11.35 -0.21
CA ASN A 64 2.30 10.45 -1.13
C ASN A 64 1.49 11.27 -2.15
N PRO A 65 1.55 10.95 -3.47
CA PRO A 65 0.88 11.74 -4.50
C PRO A 65 -0.64 11.78 -4.34
N ARG A 66 -1.21 10.80 -3.65
CA ARG A 66 -2.61 10.79 -3.20
C ARG A 66 -2.64 10.95 -1.68
N PRO A 67 -2.83 12.16 -1.13
CA PRO A 67 -3.01 12.33 0.31
C PRO A 67 -4.13 11.44 0.84
N ALA A 68 -3.97 10.92 2.05
CA ALA A 68 -4.94 10.06 2.70
C ALA A 68 -5.14 10.51 4.15
N SER A 69 -6.39 10.58 4.59
CA SER A 69 -6.73 10.77 6.00
C SER A 69 -6.43 9.51 6.83
N PRO A 70 -6.32 9.61 8.16
CA PRO A 70 -6.17 8.45 9.03
C PRO A 70 -7.26 7.38 8.80
N VAL A 71 -8.49 7.79 8.53
CA VAL A 71 -9.61 6.86 8.26
C VAL A 71 -9.38 6.08 6.97
N GLU A 72 -9.02 6.75 5.88
CA GLU A 72 -8.71 6.09 4.60
C GLU A 72 -7.49 5.17 4.72
N ILE A 73 -6.48 5.55 5.52
CA ILE A 73 -5.32 4.69 5.80
C ILE A 73 -5.77 3.44 6.56
N ALA A 74 -6.64 3.57 7.56
CA ALA A 74 -7.17 2.42 8.30
C ALA A 74 -7.93 1.45 7.38
N ASP A 75 -8.71 1.97 6.43
CA ASP A 75 -9.39 1.14 5.42
C ASP A 75 -8.39 0.40 4.51
N LEU A 76 -7.29 1.05 4.13
CA LEU A 76 -6.21 0.39 3.39
C LEU A 76 -5.55 -0.73 4.21
N LEU A 77 -5.27 -0.49 5.49
CA LEU A 77 -4.72 -1.51 6.39
C LEU A 77 -5.67 -2.70 6.52
N ARG A 78 -6.97 -2.46 6.71
CA ARG A 78 -8.00 -3.52 6.78
C ARG A 78 -8.08 -4.33 5.49
N SER A 79 -7.85 -3.71 4.32
CA SER A 79 -7.86 -4.42 3.03
C SER A 79 -6.74 -5.48 2.90
N ILE A 80 -5.69 -5.34 3.70
CA ILE A 80 -4.53 -6.25 3.72
C ILE A 80 -4.35 -6.98 5.07
N TYR A 81 -5.36 -6.95 5.94
CA TYR A 81 -5.29 -7.55 7.27
C TYR A 81 -5.32 -9.07 7.29
#